data_AF-A0A1H6FAY9-F1
#
_entry.id   AF-A0A1H6FAY9-F1
#
_cell.length_a   1.000
_cell.length_b   1.000
_cell.length_c   1.000
_cell.angle_alpha   90.00
_cell.angle_beta   90.00
_cell.angle_gamma   90.00
#
_symmetry.space_group_name_H-M   'P 1'
#
loop_
_entity.id
_entity.type
_entity.pdbx_description
1 polymer ?
#
loop_
_entity_poly.entity_id
_entity_poly.type
_entity_poly.pdbx_seq_one_letter_code
_entity_poly.pdbx_strand_id
1 'polypeptide(L)'
;MKFTDTSEKGFQKLIVKELTSNSGYVESISNNFNREFCLNTQQLFSFIEQTQPQKYEILKRKGERAFLVRLDEKLRKLGVIEVLRKRS
;
A
#
# COMPACT_ATOMS: atom_id res chain seq x y z
N MET A 1 -0.93 -33.03 21.34
CA MET A 1 -0.43 -32.90 19.95
C MET A 1 -0.78 -31.50 19.45
N LYS A 2 0.18 -30.75 18.90
CA LYS A 2 -0.12 -29.48 18.22
C LYS A 2 -0.85 -29.83 16.92
N PHE A 3 -2.12 -29.49 16.83
CA PHE A 3 -2.91 -29.67 15.62
C PHE A 3 -2.44 -28.62 14.61
N THR A 4 -1.86 -29.06 13.50
CA THR A 4 -1.49 -28.17 12.39
C THR A 4 -2.72 -27.99 11.51
N ASP A 5 -3.20 -26.76 11.41
CA ASP A 5 -4.29 -26.41 10.51
C ASP A 5 -3.80 -26.48 9.06
N THR A 6 -4.17 -27.55 8.36
CA THR A 6 -3.82 -27.79 6.94
C THR A 6 -4.85 -27.23 5.97
N SER A 7 -5.85 -26.48 6.45
CA SER A 7 -6.78 -25.78 5.55
C SER A 7 -6.07 -24.69 4.75
N GLU A 8 -6.64 -24.29 3.62
CA GLU A 8 -6.13 -23.14 2.84
C GLU A 8 -6.02 -21.88 3.71
N LYS A 9 -7.00 -21.67 4.60
CA LYS A 9 -7.01 -20.55 5.55
C LYS A 9 -5.86 -20.66 6.57
N GLY A 10 -5.55 -21.87 7.04
CA GLY A 10 -4.41 -22.14 7.90
C GLY A 10 -3.09 -21.83 7.20
N PHE A 11 -2.96 -22.25 5.95
CA PHE A 11 -1.77 -22.00 5.13
C PHE A 11 -1.58 -20.50 4.81
N GLN A 12 -2.64 -19.80 4.39
CA GLN A 12 -2.61 -18.35 4.14
C GLN A 12 -2.15 -17.57 5.38
N LYS A 13 -2.64 -17.92 6.57
CA LYS A 13 -2.20 -17.29 7.83
C LYS A 13 -0.72 -17.48 8.09
N LEU A 14 -0.15 -18.65 7.78
CA LEU A 14 1.28 -18.90 7.93
C LEU A 14 2.09 -18.02 6.98
N ILE A 15 1.68 -17.91 5.71
CA ILE A 15 2.33 -17.04 4.72
C ILE A 15 2.28 -15.57 5.19
N VAL A 16 1.10 -15.08 5.57
CA VAL A 16 0.95 -13.70 6.07
C VAL A 16 1.84 -13.45 7.28
N LYS A 17 1.86 -14.38 8.24
CA LYS A 17 2.70 -14.26 9.43
C LYS A 17 4.19 -14.17 9.09
N GLU A 18 4.66 -15.01 8.17
CA GLU A 18 6.07 -15.02 7.75
C GLU A 18 6.45 -13.71 7.05
N LEU A 19 5.61 -13.24 6.13
CA LEU A 19 5.84 -12.00 5.39
C LEU A 19 5.86 -10.77 6.30
N THR A 20 4.96 -10.72 7.28
CA THR A 20 4.85 -9.59 8.21
C THR A 20 5.91 -9.61 9.31
N SER A 21 6.29 -10.79 9.81
CA SER A 21 7.23 -10.90 10.93
C SER A 21 8.69 -10.80 10.47
N ASN A 22 9.04 -11.42 9.33
CA ASN A 22 10.43 -11.62 8.94
C ASN A 22 10.84 -10.86 7.68
N SER A 23 9.88 -10.43 6.85
CA SER A 23 10.16 -9.78 5.55
C SER A 23 9.72 -8.32 5.47
N GLY A 24 9.25 -7.74 6.59
CA GLY A 24 8.89 -6.32 6.69
C GLY A 24 7.64 -5.92 5.89
N TYR A 25 6.84 -6.88 5.42
CA TYR A 25 5.58 -6.58 4.75
C TYR A 25 4.52 -6.09 5.74
N VAL A 26 3.62 -5.25 5.25
CA VAL A 26 2.46 -4.78 6.03
C VAL A 26 1.22 -5.47 5.50
N GLU A 27 0.50 -6.18 6.36
CA GLU A 27 -0.78 -6.79 6.00
C GLU A 27 -1.79 -5.72 5.61
N SER A 28 -2.40 -5.86 4.42
CA SER A 28 -3.45 -4.94 3.96
C SER A 28 -4.81 -5.38 4.46
N ILE A 29 -5.52 -4.49 5.15
CA ILE A 29 -6.92 -4.72 5.54
C ILE A 29 -7.83 -4.23 4.41
N SER A 30 -8.71 -5.11 3.91
CA SER A 30 -9.59 -4.85 2.75
C SER A 30 -10.47 -3.60 2.88
N ASN A 31 -10.75 -3.16 4.11
CA ASN A 31 -11.65 -2.03 4.35
C ASN A 31 -11.05 -0.68 3.91
N ASN A 32 -9.73 -0.62 3.72
CA ASN A 32 -9.01 0.61 3.37
C ASN A 32 -8.67 0.70 1.88
N PHE A 33 -9.19 -0.24 1.07
CA PHE A 33 -8.98 -0.24 -0.37
C PHE A 33 -9.93 0.74 -1.05
N ASN A 34 -9.39 1.80 -1.65
CA ASN A 34 -10.13 2.74 -2.45
C ASN A 34 -10.33 2.16 -3.85
N ARG A 35 -11.58 1.79 -4.18
CA ARG A 35 -11.95 1.21 -5.48
C ARG A 35 -11.92 2.22 -6.64
N GLU A 36 -12.09 3.51 -6.39
CA GLU A 36 -12.02 4.56 -7.43
C GLU A 36 -10.61 4.64 -8.01
N PHE A 37 -9.60 4.58 -7.14
CA PHE A 37 -8.20 4.68 -7.54
C PHE A 37 -7.45 3.33 -7.56
N CYS A 38 -8.12 2.23 -7.20
CA CYS A 38 -7.54 0.89 -7.04
C CYS A 38 -6.30 0.86 -6.11
N LEU A 39 -6.32 1.63 -5.02
CA LEU A 39 -5.18 1.81 -4.11
C LEU A 39 -5.58 1.65 -2.65
N ASN A 40 -4.66 1.13 -1.84
CA ASN A 40 -4.75 1.24 -0.38
C ASN A 40 -4.22 2.62 0.05
N THR A 41 -5.12 3.59 0.22
CA THR A 41 -4.75 5.00 0.43
C THR A 41 -4.05 5.22 1.77
N GLN A 42 -4.42 4.48 2.82
CA GLN A 42 -3.74 4.57 4.11
C GLN A 42 -2.28 4.10 4.02
N GLN A 43 -2.03 2.97 3.36
CA GLN A 43 -0.66 2.49 3.16
C GLN A 43 0.16 3.47 2.31
N LEU A 44 -0.45 4.03 1.26
CA LEU A 44 0.20 5.02 0.41
C LEU A 44 0.58 6.29 1.18
N PHE A 45 -0.34 6.86 1.97
CA PHE A 45 -0.06 8.07 2.72
C PHE A 45 0.91 7.83 3.88
N SER A 46 0.80 6.71 4.58
CA SER A 46 1.79 6.33 5.60
C SER A 46 3.18 6.16 4.99
N PHE A 47 3.29 5.55 3.81
CA PHE A 47 4.55 5.46 3.09
C PHE A 47 5.13 6.84 2.73
N ILE A 48 4.30 7.75 2.18
CA ILE A 48 4.74 9.11 1.84
C ILE A 48 5.13 9.90 3.08
N GLU A 49 4.40 9.76 4.19
CA GLU A 49 4.73 10.39 5.47
C GLU A 49 6.08 9.91 6.02
N GLN A 50 6.31 8.59 6.02
CA GLN A 50 7.55 8.00 6.51
C GLN A 50 8.76 8.34 5.63
N THR A 51 8.58 8.39 4.30
CA THR A 51 9.69 8.61 3.37
C THR A 51 9.91 10.08 3.02
N GLN A 52 8.87 10.91 3.04
CA GLN A 52 8.87 12.29 2.55
C GLN A 52 7.97 13.21 3.41
N PRO A 53 8.27 13.38 4.71
CA PRO A 53 7.38 14.06 5.66
C PRO A 53 7.05 15.51 5.25
N GLN A 54 8.02 16.26 4.71
CA GLN A 54 7.79 17.63 4.24
C GLN A 54 6.83 17.71 3.06
N LYS A 55 6.89 16.73 2.13
CA LYS A 55 5.96 16.66 0.99
C LYS A 55 4.58 16.23 1.44
N TYR A 56 4.51 15.36 2.45
CA TYR A 56 3.26 14.95 3.06
C TYR A 56 2.50 16.12 3.71
N GLU A 57 3.19 17.02 4.42
CA GLU A 57 2.55 18.24 4.96
C GLU A 57 1.94 19.11 3.86
N ILE A 58 2.62 19.26 2.72
CA ILE A 58 2.09 20.00 1.57
C ILE A 58 0.88 19.28 0.96
N LEU A 59 0.93 17.95 0.89
CA LEU A 59 -0.19 17.13 0.42
C LEU A 59 -1.42 17.33 1.30
N LYS A 60 -1.28 17.28 2.63
CA LYS A 60 -2.37 17.54 3.57
C LYS A 60 -3.01 18.91 3.36
N ARG A 61 -2.19 19.95 3.14
CA ARG A 61 -2.68 21.32 2.87
C ARG A 61 -3.42 21.45 1.52
N LYS A 62 -2.99 20.71 0.49
CA LYS A 62 -3.60 20.77 -0.85
C LYS A 62 -4.79 19.81 -1.03
N GLY A 63 -4.97 18.87 -0.12
CA GLY A 63 -6.02 17.87 -0.14
C GLY A 63 -5.60 16.56 -0.79
N GLU A 64 -5.93 15.45 -0.13
CA GLU A 64 -5.60 14.09 -0.54
C GLU A 64 -6.23 13.70 -1.87
N ARG A 65 -7.50 14.08 -2.12
CA ARG A 65 -8.20 13.74 -3.37
C ARG A 65 -7.51 14.32 -4.60
N ALA A 66 -7.09 15.58 -4.55
CA ALA A 66 -6.39 16.24 -5.65
C ALA A 66 -5.02 15.60 -5.93
N PHE A 67 -4.39 15.00 -4.92
CA PHE A 67 -3.20 14.18 -5.13
C PHE A 67 -3.54 12.85 -5.80
N LEU A 68 -4.56 12.12 -5.31
CA LEU A 68 -4.95 10.81 -5.84
C LEU A 68 -5.38 10.88 -7.32
N VAL A 69 -6.15 11.90 -7.71
CA VAL A 69 -6.53 12.12 -9.12
C VAL A 69 -5.30 12.28 -10.01
N ARG A 70 -4.33 13.10 -9.59
CA ARG A 70 -3.08 13.30 -10.35
C ARG A 70 -2.20 12.06 -10.39
N LEU A 71 -2.20 11.28 -9.30
CA LEU A 71 -1.48 10.01 -9.25
C LEU A 71 -2.10 9.00 -10.22
N ASP A 72 -3.41 8.85 -10.21
CA ASP A 72 -4.15 7.96 -11.13
C ASP A 72 -3.91 8.34 -12.60
N GLU A 73 -3.99 9.63 -12.93
CA GLU A 73 -3.67 10.11 -14.28
C GLU A 73 -2.23 9.75 -14.71
N LYS A 74 -1.26 9.89 -13.80
CA LYS A 74 0.13 9.50 -14.08
C LYS A 74 0.28 8.00 -14.25
N LEU A 75 -0.36 7.21 -13.38
CA LEU A 75 -0.33 5.74 -13.45
C LEU A 75 -0.95 5.24 -14.76
N ARG A 76 -2.07 5.83 -15.21
CA ARG A 76 -2.69 5.50 -16.49
C ARG A 76 -1.83 5.83 -17.69
N LYS A 77 -1.13 6.98 -17.65
CA LYS A 77 -0.32 7.46 -18.79
C LYS A 77 1.04 6.77 -18.88
N LEU A 78 1.69 6.51 -17.75
CA LEU A 78 3.09 6.07 -17.70
C LEU A 78 3.24 4.62 -17.23
N GLY A 79 2.22 4.07 -16.57
CA GLY A 79 2.28 2.76 -15.93
C GLY A 79 2.89 2.79 -14.53
N VAL A 80 2.59 1.75 -13.75
CA VAL A 80 2.99 1.63 -12.34
C VAL A 80 4.51 1.63 -12.15
N ILE A 81 5.23 0.90 -13.01
CA ILE A 81 6.70 0.77 -12.92
C ILE A 81 7.37 2.14 -13.08
N GLU A 82 6.94 2.91 -14.07
CA GLU A 82 7.52 4.22 -14.36
C GLU A 82 7.20 5.26 -13.28
N VAL A 83 6.02 5.16 -12.66
CA VAL A 83 5.62 6.13 -11.62
C VAL A 83 6.23 5.81 -10.25
N LEU A 84 6.33 4.52 -9.88
CA LEU A 84 6.73 4.11 -8.53
C LEU A 84 8.18 3.58 -8.44
N ARG A 85 8.77 3.10 -9.54
CA ARG A 85 10.11 2.46 -9.52
C ARG A 85 11.21 3.31 -10.13
N LYS A 86 10.91 4.44 -10.77
CA LYS A 86 11.94 5.22 -11.46
C LYS A 86 13.02 5.63 -10.46
N ARG A 87 14.19 4.97 -10.57
CA ARG A 87 15.41 5.37 -9.87
C ARG A 87 15.83 6.69 -10.49
N SER A 88 15.64 7.79 -9.75
CA SER A 88 16.39 9.02 -9.99
C SER A 88 17.85 8.78 -9.67
#